data_AF-A0A850MHZ3-F1
#
_entry.id   AF-A0A850MHZ3-F1
#
_cell.length_a   1.000
_cell.length_b   1.000
_cell.length_c   1.000
_cell.angle_alpha   90.00
_cell.angle_beta   90.00
_cell.angle_gamma   90.00
#
_symmetry.space_group_name_H-M   'P 1'
#
loop_
_entity.id
_entity.type
_entity.pdbx_description
1 polymer ?
#
loop_
_entity_poly.entity_id
_entity_poly.type
_entity_poly.pdbx_seq_one_letter_code
_entity_poly.pdbx_strand_id
1 'polypeptide(L)' 'MRLCIGCGDCVVACPINKNPDGSIDETKTILTVKNGTLFIENIRLCDGCGLCIEACLPKAISIEFPVQEEE' A
#
# COMPACT_ATOMS: atom_id res chain seq x y z
N MET A 1 -21.24 1.17 0.23
CA MET A 1 -20.58 -0.14 0.10
C MET A 1 -19.07 0.09 0.14
N ARG A 2 -18.30 -0.64 0.95
CA ARG A 2 -16.82 -0.56 0.93
C ARG A 2 -16.30 -1.66 0.00
N LEU A 3 -15.35 -1.32 -0.89
CA LEU A 3 -14.72 -2.29 -1.80
C LEU A 3 -13.63 -3.12 -1.10
N CYS A 4 -12.91 -2.53 -0.14
CA CYS A 4 -11.88 -3.25 0.61
C CYS A 4 -12.50 -4.34 1.48
N ILE A 5 -12.00 -5.56 1.33
CA ILE A 5 -12.42 -6.75 2.09
C ILE A 5 -11.40 -7.15 3.18
N GLY A 6 -10.30 -6.41 3.31
CA GLY A 6 -9.30 -6.66 4.34
C GLY A 6 -8.49 -7.94 4.20
N CYS A 7 -8.27 -8.44 2.98
CA CYS A 7 -7.48 -9.66 2.74
C CYS A 7 -5.99 -9.52 3.07
N GLY A 8 -5.42 -8.32 2.96
CA GLY A 8 -4.01 -8.05 3.28
C GLY A 8 -3.03 -8.27 2.12
N ASP A 9 -3.47 -8.66 0.93
CA ASP A 9 -2.56 -8.92 -0.20
C ASP A 9 -1.72 -7.69 -0.58
N CYS A 10 -2.29 -6.49 -0.46
CA CYS A 10 -1.57 -5.23 -0.65
C CYS A 10 -0.43 -4.99 0.36
N VAL A 11 -0.55 -5.50 1.58
CA VAL A 11 0.48 -5.42 2.64
C VAL A 11 1.66 -6.33 2.29
N VAL A 12 1.38 -7.52 1.75
CA VAL A 12 2.40 -8.51 1.36
C VAL A 12 3.07 -8.13 0.03
N ALA A 13 2.30 -7.58 -0.91
CA ALA A 13 2.80 -7.19 -2.23
C ALA A 13 3.70 -5.95 -2.21
N CYS A 14 3.59 -5.11 -1.17
CA CYS A 14 4.42 -3.91 -1.04
C CYS A 14 5.88 -4.31 -0.71
N PRO A 15 6.85 -4.04 -1.61
CA PRO A 15 8.25 -4.42 -1.39
C PRO A 15 8.91 -3.60 -0.28
N ILE A 16 8.35 -2.44 0.08
CA ILE A 16 8.89 -1.56 1.13
C ILE A 16 8.41 -1.99 2.53
N ASN A 17 7.22 -2.61 2.60
CA ASN A 17 6.68 -3.15 3.85
C ASN A 17 7.51 -4.29 4.44
N LYS A 18 8.32 -4.97 3.63
CA LYS A 18 9.06 -6.17 4.02
C LYS A 18 10.52 -6.02 3.64
N ASN A 19 11.41 -6.37 4.57
CA ASN A 19 12.83 -6.43 4.27
C ASN A 19 13.14 -7.61 3.32
N PRO A 20 14.28 -7.58 2.60
CA PRO A 20 14.69 -8.67 1.71
C PRO A 20 14.81 -10.04 2.38
N ASP A 21 15.09 -10.07 3.68
CA ASP A 21 15.18 -11.29 4.50
C ASP A 21 13.81 -11.81 4.98
N GLY A 22 12.73 -11.10 4.64
CA GLY A 22 11.37 -11.44 5.01
C GLY A 22 10.93 -10.94 6.40
N SER A 23 11.79 -10.21 7.13
CA SER A 23 11.38 -9.53 8.36
C SER A 23 10.49 -8.31 8.05
N ILE A 24 9.64 -7.94 9.02
CA ILE A 24 8.84 -6.71 8.96
C ILE A 24 9.50 -5.68 9.86
N ASP A 25 9.81 -4.52 9.28
CA ASP A 25 10.26 -3.35 10.02
C ASP A 25 9.06 -2.40 10.18
N GLU A 26 8.55 -2.29 11.40
CA GLU A 26 7.40 -1.43 11.73
C GLU A 26 7.66 0.05 11.35
N THR A 27 8.93 0.49 11.33
CA THR A 27 9.29 1.86 10.96
C THR A 27 9.20 2.13 9.45
N LYS A 28 9.28 1.08 8.63
CA LYS A 28 9.18 1.12 7.16
C LYS A 28 7.84 0.66 6.63
N THR A 29 6.89 0.38 7.52
CA THR A 29 5.57 -0.09 7.13
C THR A 29 4.77 1.05 6.52
N ILE A 30 4.32 0.86 5.28
CA ILE A 30 3.48 1.79 4.54
C ILE A 30 2.01 1.43 4.70
N LEU A 31 1.68 0.14 4.58
CA LEU A 31 0.31 -0.36 4.55
C LEU A 31 0.09 -1.35 5.70
N THR A 32 -1.01 -1.22 6.44
CA THR A 32 -1.46 -2.25 7.40
C THR A 32 -2.94 -2.56 7.19
N VAL A 33 -3.37 -3.78 7.55
CA VAL A 33 -4.79 -4.12 7.63
C VAL A 33 -5.14 -4.38 9.08
N LYS A 34 -6.08 -3.60 9.62
CA LYS A 34 -6.57 -3.72 11.01
C LYS A 34 -8.09 -3.83 10.95
N ASN A 35 -8.67 -4.84 11.61
CA ASN A 35 -10.12 -5.07 11.64
C ASN A 35 -10.77 -5.04 10.24
N GLY A 36 -10.14 -5.71 9.26
CA GLY A 36 -10.65 -5.81 7.89
C GLY A 36 -10.57 -4.52 7.06
N THR A 37 -9.88 -3.48 7.55
CA THR A 37 -9.72 -2.19 6.86
C THR A 37 -8.24 -1.90 6.63
N LEU A 38 -7.90 -1.41 5.43
CA LEU A 38 -6.57 -0.94 5.08
C LEU A 38 -6.29 0.43 5.72
N PHE A 39 -5.10 0.61 6.26
CA PHE A 39 -4.56 1.86 6.79
C PHE A 39 -3.23 2.17 6.10
N ILE A 40 -3.01 3.46 5.82
CA ILE A 40 -1.75 3.97 5.31
C ILE A 40 -1.00 4.57 6.49
N GLU A 41 0.10 3.95 6.90
CA GLU A 41 0.91 4.36 8.06
C GLU A 41 1.94 5.42 7.67
N ASN A 42 2.67 5.21 6.57
CA ASN A 42 3.73 6.11 6.13
C ASN A 42 3.79 6.26 4.60
N ILE A 43 2.94 7.13 4.06
CA ILE A 43 2.88 7.39 2.61
C ILE A 43 4.18 7.98 2.05
N ARG A 44 5.01 8.62 2.87
CA ARG A 44 6.26 9.26 2.42
C ARG A 44 7.31 8.26 1.96
N LEU A 45 7.22 7.01 2.43
CA LEU A 45 8.09 5.93 1.98
C LEU A 45 7.57 5.26 0.70
N CYS A 46 6.34 5.56 0.27
CA CYS A 46 5.78 5.00 -0.95
C CYS A 46 6.44 5.65 -2.18
N ASP A 47 6.93 4.81 -3.09
CA ASP A 47 7.53 5.22 -4.36
C ASP A 47 6.51 5.28 -5.51
N GLY A 48 5.25 4.93 -5.24
CA GLY A 48 4.19 4.92 -6.25
C GLY A 48 4.27 3.74 -7.22
N CYS A 49 4.98 2.65 -6.91
CA CYS A 49 5.18 1.51 -7.82
C CYS A 49 3.89 0.78 -8.26
N GLY A 50 2.78 0.92 -7.55
CA GLY A 50 1.47 0.38 -7.97
C GLY A 50 1.21 -1.10 -7.69
N LEU A 51 2.16 -1.86 -7.13
CA LEU A 51 1.98 -3.30 -6.83
C LEU A 51 0.78 -3.61 -5.91
N CYS A 52 0.46 -2.70 -4.98
CA CYS A 52 -0.71 -2.84 -4.12
C CYS A 52 -2.04 -2.75 -4.89
N ILE A 53 -2.09 -1.99 -6.01
CA ILE A 53 -3.26 -1.88 -6.89
C ILE A 53 -3.45 -3.17 -7.70
N GLU A 54 -2.34 -3.73 -8.18
CA GLU A 54 -2.36 -5.00 -8.91
C GLU A 54 -2.85 -6.15 -8.03
N ALA A 55 -2.29 -6.26 -6.82
CA ALA A 55 -2.66 -7.28 -5.83
C ALA A 55 -4.10 -7.13 -5.30
N CYS A 56 -4.69 -5.93 -5.36
CA CYS A 56 -6.04 -5.69 -4.87
C CYS A 56 -7.10 -6.18 -5.87
N LEU A 57 -7.53 -7.45 -5.72
CA LEU A 57 -8.61 -8.04 -6.52
C LEU A 57 -9.90 -7.19 -6.58
N PRO A 58 -10.44 -6.63 -5.47
CA PRO A 58 -11.64 -5.80 -5.53
C PRO A 58 -11.38 -4.38 -6.04
N LYS A 59 -10.13 -4.05 -6.42
CA LYS A 59 -9.70 -2.73 -6.93
C LYS A 59 -10.10 -1.58 -6.01
N ALA A 60 -9.86 -1.76 -4.71
CA ALA A 60 -10.19 -0.80 -3.66
C ALA A 60 -9.10 0.28 -3.43
N ILE A 61 -7.98 0.23 -4.15
CA ILE A 61 -6.81 1.11 -3.97
C ILE A 61 -6.53 1.83 -5.29
N SER A 62 -6.20 3.12 -5.22
CA SER A 62 -5.72 3.94 -6.34
C SER A 62 -4.54 4.81 -5.89
N ILE A 63 -3.72 5.26 -6.84
CA ILE A 63 -2.64 6.23 -6.63
C ILE A 63 -2.89 7.40 -7.58
N GLU A 64 -2.77 8.62 -7.08
CA GLU A 64 -2.89 9.85 -7.86
C GLU A 64 -1.57 10.62 -7.76
N PHE A 65 -1.01 10.98 -8.91
CA PHE A 65 0.17 11.83 -8.97
C PHE A 65 -0.26 13.26 -9.27
N PRO A 66 0.19 14.26 -8.48
CA PRO A 66 -0.08 15.64 -8.82
C PRO A 66 0.61 15.98 -10.16
N VAL A 67 -0.13 16.62 -11.06
CA VAL A 67 0.45 17.16 -12.29
C VAL A 67 1.39 18.29 -11.89
N GLN A 68 2.67 18.19 -12.24
CA GLN A 68 3.60 19.30 -12.09
C GLN A 68 3.40 20.22 -13.29
N GLU A 69 2.84 21.41 -13.07
CA GLU A 69 2.86 22.48 -14.07
C GLU A 69 4.33 22.95 -14.18
N GLU A 70 4.93 22.72 -15.35
CA GLU A 70 6.24 23.28 -15.70
C GLU A 70 6.07 24.78 -15.96
N GLU A 71 6.65 25.62 -15.10
CA GLU A 71 6.75 27.10 -15.27
C GLU A 71 7.81 27.49 -16.31
#